data_AF-A0A3M2AXL0-F1
#
_entry.id   AF-A0A3M2AXL0-F1
#
_cell.length_a   1.000
_cell.length_b   1.000
_cell.length_c   1.000
_cell.angle_alpha   90.00
_cell.angle_beta   90.00
_cell.angle_gamma   90.00
#
_symmetry.space_group_name_H-M   'P 1'
#
loop_
_entity.id
_entity.type
_entity.pdbx_description
1 polymer ?
#
loop_
_entity_poly.entity_id
_entity_poly.type
_entity_poly.pdbx_seq_one_letter_code
_entity_poly.pdbx_strand_id
1 'polypeptide(L)'
;MAQRPLHSWAISPEEAKHIQERLASQLVLAWDGRTITTVGGVDVSLRHHKGQAAIVVFNYPALTPVDSAVAHGSVTFPYIP
;
A
#
# COMPACT_ATOMS: atom_id res chain seq x y z
N MET A 1 13.76 -2.29 -3.30
CA MET A 1 12.91 -3.49 -3.39
C MET A 1 12.35 -3.61 -4.80
N ALA A 2 12.32 -4.82 -5.38
CA ALA A 2 11.68 -5.04 -6.68
C ALA A 2 10.17 -5.24 -6.48
N GLN A 3 9.36 -4.44 -7.17
CA GLN A 3 7.90 -4.59 -7.16
C GLN A 3 7.48 -5.54 -8.28
N ARG A 4 6.56 -6.47 -7.98
CA ARG A 4 5.95 -7.35 -8.99
C ARG A 4 4.65 -6.70 -9.50
N PRO A 5 4.56 -6.23 -10.76
CA PRO A 5 3.33 -5.66 -11.28
C PRO A 5 2.30 -6.78 -11.50
N LEU A 6 1.15 -6.70 -10.82
CA LEU A 6 0.08 -7.72 -10.88
C LEU A 6 -1.03 -7.39 -11.87
N HIS A 7 -1.21 -6.10 -12.19
CA HIS A 7 -2.18 -5.56 -13.15
C HIS A 7 -1.84 -4.08 -13.45
N SER A 8 -2.54 -3.48 -14.41
CA SER A 8 -2.52 -2.03 -14.68
C SER A 8 -3.36 -1.26 -13.65
N TRP A 9 -2.98 -0.01 -13.37
CA TRP A 9 -3.77 0.92 -12.55
C TRP A 9 -4.77 1.78 -13.36
N ALA A 10 -4.60 1.85 -14.68
CA ALA A 10 -5.54 2.52 -15.57
C ALA A 10 -6.65 1.53 -15.95
N ILE A 11 -7.70 1.48 -15.13
CA ILE A 11 -8.82 0.54 -15.21
C ILE A 11 -10.13 1.22 -14.79
N SER A 12 -11.27 0.65 -15.17
CA SER A 12 -12.59 1.07 -14.67
C SER A 12 -12.89 0.50 -13.27
N PRO A 13 -13.88 1.04 -12.54
CA PRO A 13 -14.35 0.44 -11.29
C PRO A 13 -14.84 -1.01 -11.44
N GLU A 14 -15.48 -1.35 -12.55
CA GLU A 14 -15.97 -2.70 -12.85
C GLU A 14 -14.79 -3.67 -13.04
N GLU A 15 -13.77 -3.26 -13.79
CA GLU A 15 -12.54 -4.03 -13.95
C GLU A 15 -11.80 -4.20 -12.62
N ALA A 16 -11.76 -3.14 -11.80
CA ALA A 16 -11.16 -3.18 -10.46
C ALA A 16 -11.81 -4.24 -9.57
N LYS A 17 -13.14 -4.37 -9.59
CA LYS A 17 -13.86 -5.43 -8.85
C LYS A 17 -13.43 -6.83 -9.29
N HIS A 18 -13.37 -7.09 -10.60
CA HIS A 18 -12.93 -8.41 -11.10
C HIS A 18 -11.46 -8.71 -10.74
N ILE A 19 -10.60 -7.70 -10.76
CA ILE A 19 -9.21 -7.84 -10.31
C ILE A 19 -9.17 -8.17 -8.81
N GLN A 20 -9.95 -7.47 -7.98
CA GLN A 20 -10.04 -7.75 -6.54
C GLN A 20 -10.51 -9.19 -6.26
N GLU A 21 -11.56 -9.65 -6.94
CA GLU A 21 -12.07 -11.04 -6.84
C GLU A 21 -10.98 -12.07 -7.17
N ARG A 22 -10.22 -11.84 -8.25
CA ARG A 22 -9.10 -12.70 -8.65
C ARG A 22 -7.91 -12.65 -7.69
N LEU A 23 -7.61 -11.50 -7.09
CA LEU A 23 -6.50 -11.35 -6.15
C LEU A 23 -6.84 -11.89 -4.76
N ALA A 24 -8.11 -11.85 -4.35
CA ALA A 24 -8.56 -12.39 -3.08
C ALA A 24 -8.27 -13.90 -2.93
N SER A 25 -8.29 -14.67 -4.03
CA SER A 25 -7.92 -16.10 -4.02
C SER A 25 -6.44 -16.36 -3.78
N GLN A 26 -5.59 -15.33 -3.81
CA GLN A 26 -4.14 -15.43 -3.64
C GLN A 26 -3.68 -14.98 -2.24
N LEU A 27 -4.62 -14.68 -1.33
CA LEU A 27 -4.31 -14.28 0.04
C LEU A 27 -3.69 -15.43 0.83
N VAL A 28 -2.61 -15.13 1.56
CA VAL A 28 -2.04 -16.02 2.58
C VAL A 28 -2.41 -15.43 3.94
N LEU A 29 -3.35 -16.09 4.63
CA LEU A 29 -3.90 -15.60 5.90
C LEU A 29 -3.18 -16.17 7.13
N ALA A 30 -2.16 -17.02 6.92
CA ALA A 30 -1.34 -17.58 7.97
C ALA A 30 -0.01 -16.81 8.09
N TRP A 31 0.40 -16.54 9.32
CA TRP A 31 1.72 -15.97 9.59
C TRP A 31 2.82 -17.04 9.48
N ASP A 32 3.95 -16.67 8.89
CA ASP A 32 5.09 -17.57 8.65
C ASP A 32 6.08 -17.64 9.83
N GLY A 33 5.84 -16.89 10.91
CA GLY A 33 6.67 -16.92 12.12
C GLY A 33 8.02 -16.20 11.99
N ARG A 34 8.29 -15.48 10.88
CA ARG A 34 9.59 -14.82 10.69
C ARG A 34 9.84 -13.75 11.77
N THR A 35 11.11 -13.56 12.13
CA THR A 35 11.50 -12.49 13.07
C THR A 35 11.28 -11.12 12.43
N ILE A 36 10.68 -10.20 13.18
CA ILE A 36 10.45 -8.82 12.76
C ILE A 36 11.42 -7.91 13.48
N THR A 37 12.26 -7.19 12.71
CA THR A 37 13.19 -6.18 13.24
C THR A 37 12.77 -4.76 12.93
N THR A 38 11.87 -4.58 11.94
CA THR A 38 11.32 -3.28 11.54
C THR A 38 9.83 -3.37 11.21
N VAL A 39 9.10 -2.30 11.51
CA VAL A 39 7.68 -2.14 11.14
C VAL A 39 7.49 -0.83 10.38
N GLY A 40 6.69 -0.85 9.31
CA GLY A 40 6.37 0.32 8.50
C GLY A 40 4.93 0.80 8.73
N GLY A 41 4.77 2.08 9.07
CA GLY A 41 3.47 2.75 9.04
C GLY A 41 3.32 3.52 7.72
N VAL A 42 2.20 3.35 7.03
CA VAL A 42 1.89 4.04 5.77
C VAL A 42 0.60 4.83 5.94
N ASP A 43 0.60 6.07 5.47
CA ASP A 43 -0.59 6.93 5.45
C ASP A 43 -0.67 7.72 4.14
N VAL A 44 -1.89 8.11 3.76
CA VAL A 44 -2.17 8.94 2.58
C VAL A 44 -3.08 10.10 2.95
N SER A 45 -2.71 11.30 2.52
CA SER A 45 -3.56 12.49 2.60
C SER A 45 -4.00 12.93 1.21
N LEU A 46 -5.27 13.30 1.07
CA LEU A 46 -5.88 13.68 -0.19
C LEU A 46 -6.43 15.11 -0.08
N ARG A 47 -6.06 15.97 -1.04
CA ARG A 47 -6.60 17.32 -1.16
C ARG A 47 -6.88 17.63 -2.63
N HIS A 48 -8.16 17.79 -2.97
CA HIS A 48 -8.61 17.86 -4.37
C HIS A 48 -8.10 16.65 -5.18
N HIS A 49 -7.43 16.87 -6.31
CA HIS A 49 -6.84 15.82 -7.15
C HIS A 49 -5.37 15.52 -6.82
N LYS A 50 -4.89 15.93 -5.64
CA LYS A 50 -3.50 15.69 -5.22
C LYS A 50 -3.49 14.76 -4.01
N GLY A 51 -2.62 13.75 -4.08
CA GLY A 51 -2.34 12.83 -2.99
C GLY A 51 -0.90 12.99 -2.52
N GLN A 52 -0.70 12.86 -1.21
CA GLN A 52 0.60 12.69 -0.59
C GLN A 52 0.58 11.40 0.21
N ALA A 53 1.49 10.48 -0.12
CA ALA A 53 1.72 9.25 0.62
C ALA A 53 2.99 9.39 1.45
N ALA A 54 2.96 8.91 2.69
CA ALA A 54 4.13 8.85 3.56
C ALA A 54 4.29 7.43 4.11
N ILE A 55 5.54 7.00 4.25
CA ILE A 55 5.93 5.80 5.00
C ILE A 55 6.97 6.19 6.04
N VAL A 56 6.83 5.67 7.25
CA VAL A 56 7.85 5.72 8.31
C VAL A 56 8.16 4.29 8.74
N VAL A 57 9.44 3.93 8.72
CA VAL A 57 9.94 2.65 9.18
C VAL A 57 10.51 2.83 10.57
N PHE A 58 10.12 1.96 11.49
CA PHE A 58 10.58 1.94 12.88
C PHE A 58 11.37 0.66 13.14
N ASN A 59 12.34 0.71 14.05
CA ASN A 59 12.85 -0.52 14.66
C ASN A 59 11.76 -1.16 15.54
N TYR A 60 11.82 -2.47 15.71
CA TYR A 60 10.90 -3.21 16.57
C TYR A 60 11.72 -4.07 17.56
N PRO A 61 11.39 -4.08 18.86
CA PRO A 61 10.17 -3.55 19.49
C PRO A 61 10.24 -2.10 19.99
N ALA A 62 11.38 -1.42 19.85
CA ALA A 62 11.60 -0.10 20.47
C ALA A 62 10.81 1.05 19.80
N LEU A 63 10.27 0.84 18.59
CA LEU A 63 9.46 1.81 17.84
C LEU A 63 10.15 3.17 17.64
N THR A 64 11.47 3.16 17.51
CA THR A 64 12.25 4.35 17.12
C THR A 64 12.28 4.45 15.60
N PRO A 65 11.99 5.61 14.99
CA PRO A 65 12.09 5.79 13.54
C PRO A 65 13.52 5.50 13.05
N VAL A 66 13.63 4.75 11.95
CA VAL A 66 14.90 4.42 11.30
C VAL A 66 14.96 4.86 9.83
N ASP A 67 13.82 5.07 9.18
CA ASP A 67 13.75 5.61 7.81
C ASP A 67 12.37 6.25 7.53
N SER A 68 12.29 7.11 6.52
CA SER A 68 11.02 7.68 6.06
C SER A 68 11.10 8.11 4.59
N ALA A 69 9.97 8.03 3.90
CA ALA A 69 9.83 8.56 2.56
C ALA A 69 8.45 9.19 2.33
N VAL A 70 8.41 10.20 1.47
CA VAL A 70 7.17 10.88 1.03
C VAL A 70 7.11 10.86 -0.48
N ALA A 71 5.93 10.56 -1.02
CA ALA A 71 5.63 10.64 -2.44
C ALA A 71 4.40 11.51 -2.68
N HIS A 72 4.42 12.27 -3.78
CA HIS A 72 3.30 13.11 -4.21
C HIS A 72 2.82 12.64 -5.59
N GLY A 73 1.52 12.72 -5.84
CA GLY A 73 0.95 12.34 -7.12
C GLY A 73 -0.45 12.89 -7.35
N SER A 74 -0.90 12.79 -8.60
CA SER A 74 -2.28 13.09 -8.96
C SER A 74 -3.19 11.90 -8.65
N VAL A 75 -4.36 12.17 -8.09
CA VAL A 75 -5.39 11.17 -7.76
C VAL A 75 -6.39 11.14 -8.92
N THR A 76 -6.32 10.09 -9.72
CA THR A 76 -7.12 9.94 -10.95
C THR A 76 -8.25 8.93 -10.84
N PHE A 77 -8.28 8.13 -9.77
CA PHE A 77 -9.31 7.12 -9.52
C PHE A 77 -10.28 7.61 -8.44
N PRO A 78 -11.61 7.41 -8.59
CA PRO A 78 -12.60 7.90 -7.64
C PRO A 78 -12.57 7.12 -6.32
N TYR A 79 -13.00 7.77 -5.23
CA TYR A 79 -13.23 7.10 -3.95
C TYR A 79 -14.60 6.38 -3.99
N ILE A 80 -14.56 5.06 -4.13
CA ILE A 80 -15.74 4.18 -4.14
C ILE A 80 -15.53 3.15 -3.03
N PRO A 81 -16.35 3.15 -1.96
CA PRO A 81 -16.31 2.12 -0.91
C PRO A 81 -16.60 0.71 -1.41
#